data_AF-A0A0Q6LEP4-F1
#
_entry.id   AF-A0A0Q6LEP4-F1
#
_cell.length_a   1.000
_cell.length_b   1.000
_cell.length_c   1.000
_cell.angle_alpha   90.00
_cell.angle_beta   90.00
_cell.angle_gamma   90.00
#
_symmetry.space_group_name_H-M   'P 1'
#
loop_
_entity.id
_entity.type
_entity.pdbx_description
1 polymer ?
#
loop_
_entity_poly.entity_id
_entity_poly.type
_entity_poly.pdbx_seq_one_letter_code
_entity_poly.pdbx_strand_id
1 'polypeptide(L)'
;MRLAILASAITTLVITTPADAALLQFTISGTDTLSGIDPAPIEFASFQLDSNPLVDAVNLFPGQGFAIADVMGIFQYGSTTLSSQSISFLNTAVNGGLVIGDGTPGGTLLAFDGPQLYFGTEAEPKFQTGSFNLTDFFSGSPISLTISTVSAIPEPASWAMMLAGFAMIGGATRHRRRKATVAYA
;
A
#
# COMPACT_ATOMS: atom_id res chain seq x y z
N MET A 1 24.13 23.48 56.87
CA MET A 1 22.93 22.64 56.58
C MET A 1 22.79 22.57 55.07
N ARG A 2 22.82 21.36 54.49
CA ARG A 2 23.12 21.09 53.06
C ARG A 2 21.94 21.43 52.13
N LEU A 3 22.22 22.13 51.03
CA LEU A 3 21.30 22.32 49.90
C LEU A 3 21.21 21.00 49.10
N ALA A 4 20.00 20.46 48.93
CA ALA A 4 19.74 19.32 48.05
C ALA A 4 19.38 19.84 46.65
N ILE A 5 20.15 19.44 45.64
CA ILE A 5 19.86 19.70 44.23
C ILE A 5 19.14 18.45 43.70
N LEU A 6 17.86 18.59 43.33
CA LEU A 6 17.13 17.57 42.57
C LEU A 6 17.48 17.72 41.09
N ALA A 7 18.18 16.73 40.54
CA ALA A 7 18.36 16.58 39.10
C ALA A 7 17.13 15.86 38.52
N SER A 8 16.35 16.55 37.68
CA SER A 8 15.24 15.97 36.95
C SER A 8 15.77 15.24 35.71
N ALA A 9 15.65 13.92 35.67
CA ALA A 9 16.02 13.10 34.51
C ALA A 9 14.90 13.15 33.47
N ILE A 10 15.15 13.79 32.33
CA ILE A 10 14.26 13.73 31.16
C ILE A 10 14.56 12.41 30.45
N THR A 11 13.62 11.47 30.52
CA THR A 11 13.70 10.22 29.76
C THR A 11 13.12 10.47 28.38
N THR A 12 13.96 10.52 27.35
CA THR A 12 13.51 10.60 25.96
C THR A 12 12.89 9.27 25.54
N LEU A 13 11.58 9.27 25.32
CA LEU A 13 10.88 8.18 24.65
C LEU A 13 11.30 8.21 23.17
N VAL A 14 12.17 7.28 22.76
CA VAL A 14 12.42 7.02 21.34
C VAL A 14 11.21 6.26 20.84
N ILE A 15 10.25 6.97 20.26
CA ILE A 15 9.19 6.35 19.47
C ILE A 15 9.86 5.97 18.15
N THR A 16 10.17 4.68 17.97
CA THR A 16 10.56 4.17 16.67
C THR A 16 9.32 4.25 15.79
N THR A 17 9.19 5.31 14.99
CA THR A 17 8.20 5.29 13.91
C THR A 17 8.65 4.22 12.93
N PRO A 18 7.78 3.27 12.52
CA PRO A 18 8.15 2.31 11.50
C PRO A 18 8.65 3.08 10.27
N ALA A 19 9.69 2.54 9.63
CA ALA A 19 10.20 3.06 8.37
C ALA A 19 9.03 3.28 7.41
N ASP A 20 9.03 4.41 6.71
CA ASP A 20 8.01 4.82 5.75
C ASP A 20 7.58 3.63 4.87
N ALA A 21 6.36 3.15 5.09
CA ALA A 21 5.82 2.01 4.36
C ALA A 21 5.33 2.53 3.00
N ALA A 22 6.08 2.21 1.95
CA ALA A 22 5.68 2.54 0.60
C ALA A 22 4.37 1.81 0.25
N LEU A 23 3.44 2.52 -0.40
CA LEU A 23 2.18 1.95 -0.85
C LEU A 23 2.37 1.23 -2.18
N LEU A 24 1.86 0.00 -2.28
CA LEU A 24 1.94 -0.84 -3.47
C LEU A 24 0.55 -1.01 -4.10
N GLN A 25 0.47 -0.83 -5.41
CA GLN A 25 -0.70 -1.11 -6.22
C GLN A 25 -0.62 -2.53 -6.79
N PHE A 26 -1.67 -3.30 -6.55
CA PHE A 26 -1.89 -4.63 -7.11
C PHE A 26 -2.98 -4.53 -8.17
N THR A 27 -2.72 -5.10 -9.35
CA THR A 27 -3.72 -5.19 -10.42
C THR A 27 -3.67 -6.58 -11.01
N ILE A 28 -4.80 -7.27 -10.97
CA ILE A 28 -4.98 -8.64 -11.48
C ILE A 28 -5.87 -8.56 -12.70
N SER A 29 -5.36 -9.02 -13.83
CA SER A 29 -6.10 -9.04 -15.10
C SER A 29 -5.87 -10.32 -15.87
N GLY A 30 -6.81 -10.67 -16.74
CA GLY A 30 -6.70 -11.85 -17.58
C GLY A 30 -7.93 -12.04 -18.44
N THR A 31 -8.02 -13.17 -19.11
CA THR A 31 -9.12 -13.44 -20.03
C THR A 31 -10.24 -14.21 -19.32
N ASP A 32 -11.47 -13.73 -19.40
CA ASP A 32 -12.65 -14.47 -18.95
C ASP A 32 -13.00 -15.60 -19.94
N THR A 33 -12.45 -16.79 -19.71
CA THR A 33 -12.71 -17.95 -20.56
C THR A 33 -14.09 -18.59 -20.31
N LEU A 34 -14.84 -18.17 -19.27
CA LEU A 34 -16.17 -18.71 -18.96
C LEU A 34 -17.27 -18.15 -19.88
N SER A 35 -17.00 -17.05 -20.58
CA SER A 35 -17.97 -16.40 -21.49
C SER A 35 -18.00 -16.97 -22.92
N GLY A 36 -17.02 -17.81 -23.31
CA GLY A 36 -16.99 -18.49 -24.61
C GLY A 36 -16.87 -17.57 -25.85
N ILE A 37 -16.68 -16.27 -25.66
CA ILE A 37 -16.37 -15.27 -26.69
C ILE A 37 -14.91 -14.86 -26.47
N ASP A 38 -14.14 -14.60 -27.53
CA ASP A 38 -12.73 -14.14 -27.47
C ASP A 38 -12.59 -13.09 -26.34
N PRO A 39 -12.01 -13.42 -25.18
CA PRO A 39 -12.23 -12.57 -24.02
C PRO A 39 -11.31 -11.37 -24.14
N ALA A 40 -11.88 -10.17 -24.21
CA ALA A 40 -11.12 -8.99 -23.88
C ALA A 40 -10.51 -9.19 -22.47
N PRO A 41 -9.27 -8.72 -22.22
CA PRO A 41 -8.71 -8.76 -20.88
C PRO A 41 -9.64 -8.04 -19.91
N ILE A 42 -10.08 -8.74 -18.87
CA ILE A 42 -10.84 -8.18 -17.76
C ILE A 42 -9.91 -7.97 -16.57
N GLU A 43 -10.18 -6.92 -15.80
CA GLU A 43 -9.54 -6.68 -14.53
C GLU A 43 -10.37 -7.35 -13.44
N PHE A 44 -9.80 -8.39 -12.81
CA PHE A 44 -10.44 -9.15 -11.75
C PHE A 44 -10.36 -8.43 -10.41
N ALA A 45 -9.23 -7.76 -10.15
CA ALA A 45 -9.06 -7.04 -8.90
C ALA A 45 -8.03 -5.92 -9.00
N SER A 46 -8.27 -4.85 -8.24
CA SER A 46 -7.31 -3.77 -8.02
C SER A 46 -7.43 -3.22 -6.63
N PHE A 47 -6.32 -3.24 -5.91
CA PHE A 47 -6.25 -2.85 -4.51
C PHE A 47 -4.85 -2.37 -4.15
N GLN A 48 -4.72 -1.74 -2.99
CA GLN A 48 -3.46 -1.23 -2.49
C GLN A 48 -3.13 -1.86 -1.14
N LEU A 49 -1.85 -2.18 -0.93
CA LEU A 49 -1.34 -2.65 0.34
C LEU A 49 -0.05 -1.91 0.66
N ASP A 50 0.21 -1.75 1.95
CA ASP A 50 1.52 -1.31 2.41
C ASP A 50 2.58 -2.36 2.06
N SER A 51 3.77 -1.90 1.69
CA SER A 51 4.94 -2.74 1.43
C SER A 51 5.38 -3.60 2.62
N ASN A 52 4.93 -3.27 3.82
CA ASN A 52 5.04 -4.05 5.04
C ASN A 52 3.65 -4.14 5.71
N PRO A 53 2.76 -5.01 5.19
CA PRO A 53 1.37 -5.04 5.61
C PRO A 53 1.22 -5.59 7.04
N LEU A 54 0.17 -5.16 7.72
CA LEU A 54 -0.26 -5.82 8.95
C LEU A 54 -0.93 -7.16 8.59
N VAL A 55 -0.28 -8.26 8.96
CA VAL A 55 -0.79 -9.61 8.73
C VAL A 55 -1.98 -9.89 9.66
N ASP A 56 -3.00 -10.54 9.12
CA ASP A 56 -4.16 -10.97 9.89
C ASP A 56 -3.74 -11.96 10.99
N ALA A 57 -4.23 -11.73 12.20
CA ALA A 57 -3.99 -12.60 13.36
C ALA A 57 -4.61 -13.99 13.16
N VAL A 58 -5.67 -14.09 12.34
CA VAL A 58 -6.28 -15.37 11.97
C VAL A 58 -5.66 -15.87 10.67
N ASN A 59 -4.46 -16.46 10.77
CA ASN A 59 -3.84 -17.09 9.62
C ASN A 59 -4.54 -18.43 9.30
N LEU A 60 -5.31 -18.45 8.22
CA LEU A 60 -6.02 -19.64 7.73
C LEU A 60 -5.08 -20.66 7.06
N PHE A 61 -3.85 -20.27 6.75
CA PHE A 61 -2.84 -21.07 6.05
C PHE A 61 -1.50 -21.08 6.81
N PRO A 62 -1.45 -21.54 8.07
CA PRO A 62 -0.23 -21.48 8.86
C PRO A 62 0.90 -22.31 8.22
N GLY A 63 2.06 -21.69 8.00
CA GLY A 63 3.21 -22.31 7.35
C GLY A 63 3.06 -22.50 5.82
N GLN A 64 1.96 -22.03 5.25
CA GLN A 64 1.62 -22.11 3.83
C GLN A 64 1.45 -20.72 3.20
N GLY A 65 1.36 -19.67 4.01
CA GLY A 65 1.08 -18.31 3.56
C GLY A 65 0.72 -17.37 4.71
N PHE A 66 0.29 -16.19 4.34
CA PHE A 66 -0.30 -15.22 5.26
C PHE A 66 -1.52 -14.56 4.63
N ALA A 67 -2.40 -14.02 5.46
CA ALA A 67 -3.60 -13.33 5.01
C ALA A 67 -3.61 -11.88 5.49
N ILE A 68 -4.34 -11.05 4.76
CA ILE A 68 -4.69 -9.68 5.15
C ILE A 68 -6.21 -9.58 5.03
N ALA A 69 -6.87 -9.24 6.14
CA ALA A 69 -8.30 -9.05 6.18
C ALA A 69 -8.69 -7.65 5.69
N ASP A 70 -9.94 -7.50 5.25
CA ASP A 70 -10.59 -6.22 4.96
C ASP A 70 -9.79 -5.31 4.01
N VAL A 71 -9.19 -5.90 2.98
CA VAL A 71 -8.43 -5.16 1.97
C VAL A 71 -9.42 -4.42 1.08
N MET A 72 -9.40 -3.09 1.18
CA MET A 72 -10.19 -2.21 0.34
C MET A 72 -9.68 -2.22 -1.11
N GLY A 73 -10.61 -2.26 -2.06
CA GLY A 73 -10.28 -2.28 -3.47
C GLY A 73 -11.49 -2.39 -4.37
N ILE A 74 -11.25 -2.82 -5.60
CA ILE A 74 -12.26 -3.20 -6.58
C ILE A 74 -12.04 -4.68 -6.85
N PHE A 75 -13.04 -5.51 -6.62
CA PHE A 75 -12.97 -6.95 -6.86
C PHE A 75 -14.17 -7.37 -7.72
N GLN A 76 -13.90 -7.86 -8.92
CA GLN A 76 -14.91 -8.34 -9.85
C GLN A 76 -15.12 -9.83 -9.66
N TYR A 77 -16.35 -10.22 -9.36
CA TYR A 77 -16.77 -11.62 -9.30
C TYR A 77 -18.05 -11.80 -10.11
N GLY A 78 -17.93 -12.39 -11.30
CA GLY A 78 -18.99 -12.41 -12.29
C GLY A 78 -19.42 -10.98 -12.67
N SER A 79 -20.71 -10.68 -12.53
CA SER A 79 -21.27 -9.33 -12.77
C SER A 79 -21.28 -8.43 -11.53
N THR A 80 -20.71 -8.86 -10.42
CA THR A 80 -20.73 -8.14 -9.15
C THR A 80 -19.37 -7.49 -8.87
N THR A 81 -19.39 -6.22 -8.48
CA THR A 81 -18.21 -5.51 -7.96
C THR A 81 -18.30 -5.44 -6.44
N LEU A 82 -17.28 -5.97 -5.77
CA LEU A 82 -17.11 -5.93 -4.32
C LEU A 82 -16.01 -4.92 -3.96
N SER A 83 -16.06 -4.39 -2.73
CA SER A 83 -15.21 -3.28 -2.29
C SER A 83 -14.21 -3.60 -1.18
N SER A 84 -14.33 -4.76 -0.53
CA SER A 84 -13.48 -5.16 0.60
C SER A 84 -13.39 -6.68 0.70
N GLN A 85 -12.21 -7.25 0.53
CA GLN A 85 -12.03 -8.70 0.57
C GLN A 85 -10.80 -9.10 1.39
N SER A 86 -10.76 -10.33 1.88
CA SER A 86 -9.54 -10.90 2.47
C SER A 86 -8.61 -11.38 1.37
N ILE A 87 -7.31 -11.08 1.45
CA ILE A 87 -6.31 -11.51 0.47
C ILE A 87 -5.28 -12.39 1.17
N SER A 88 -5.11 -13.62 0.68
CA SER A 88 -4.07 -14.54 1.16
C SER A 88 -2.97 -14.68 0.12
N PHE A 89 -1.71 -14.61 0.57
CA PHE A 89 -0.53 -14.81 -0.27
C PHE A 89 0.13 -16.13 0.14
N LEU A 90 0.29 -17.02 -0.83
CA LEU A 90 0.72 -18.38 -0.60
C LEU A 90 2.21 -18.55 -0.88
N ASN A 91 2.86 -19.45 -0.15
CA ASN A 91 4.27 -19.81 -0.34
C ASN A 91 4.42 -20.98 -1.33
N THR A 92 5.66 -21.27 -1.72
CA THR A 92 5.95 -22.33 -2.70
C THR A 92 5.65 -23.74 -2.23
N ALA A 93 5.40 -23.99 -0.93
CA ALA A 93 5.01 -25.30 -0.43
C ALA A 93 3.59 -25.70 -0.91
N VAL A 94 2.78 -24.73 -1.31
CA VAL A 94 1.41 -24.91 -1.83
C VAL A 94 1.22 -24.23 -3.19
N ASN A 95 2.22 -24.28 -4.06
CA ASN A 95 2.21 -23.73 -5.42
C ASN A 95 2.19 -22.20 -5.54
N GLY A 96 2.35 -21.45 -4.45
CA GLY A 96 2.47 -19.98 -4.46
C GLY A 96 1.20 -19.24 -4.93
N GLY A 97 1.37 -18.01 -5.42
CA GLY A 97 0.25 -17.19 -5.89
C GLY A 97 -0.55 -16.53 -4.76
N LEU A 98 -1.86 -16.35 -4.99
CA LEU A 98 -2.75 -15.65 -4.05
C LEU A 98 -4.21 -16.14 -4.14
N VAL A 99 -4.93 -15.94 -3.05
CA VAL A 99 -6.37 -16.22 -2.92
C VAL A 99 -7.10 -14.95 -2.49
N ILE A 100 -8.21 -14.65 -3.16
CA ILE A 100 -9.17 -13.62 -2.76
C ILE A 100 -10.34 -14.34 -2.10
N GLY A 101 -10.48 -14.15 -0.80
CA GLY A 101 -11.53 -14.76 0.00
C GLY A 101 -12.75 -13.86 0.16
N ASP A 102 -13.89 -14.46 0.54
CA ASP A 102 -15.19 -13.77 0.69
C ASP A 102 -15.37 -13.04 2.04
N GLY A 103 -14.33 -13.02 2.88
CA GLY A 103 -14.36 -12.49 4.25
C GLY A 103 -14.81 -13.52 5.31
N THR A 104 -15.12 -14.76 4.91
CA THR A 104 -15.36 -15.86 5.84
C THR A 104 -14.15 -16.80 5.95
N PRO A 105 -13.95 -17.47 7.10
CA PRO A 105 -12.87 -18.45 7.25
C PRO A 105 -12.99 -19.58 6.21
N GLY A 106 -12.05 -19.61 5.26
CA GLY A 106 -11.98 -20.63 4.20
C GLY A 106 -12.86 -20.34 2.97
N GLY A 107 -13.61 -19.24 2.96
CA GLY A 107 -14.37 -18.83 1.78
C GLY A 107 -13.45 -18.29 0.69
N THR A 108 -13.54 -18.85 -0.51
CA THR A 108 -12.71 -18.50 -1.67
C THR A 108 -13.59 -17.95 -2.78
N LEU A 109 -13.32 -16.74 -3.24
CA LEU A 109 -13.95 -16.16 -4.44
C LEU A 109 -13.11 -16.42 -5.68
N LEU A 110 -11.82 -16.10 -5.61
CA LEU A 110 -10.87 -16.26 -6.70
C LEU A 110 -9.58 -16.86 -6.15
N ALA A 111 -8.98 -17.78 -6.88
CA ALA A 111 -7.72 -18.41 -6.51
C ALA A 111 -6.81 -18.44 -7.72
N PHE A 112 -5.56 -18.02 -7.52
CA PHE A 112 -4.57 -17.92 -8.57
C PHE A 112 -3.27 -18.58 -8.12
N ASP A 113 -2.86 -19.61 -8.83
CA ASP A 113 -1.58 -20.30 -8.64
C ASP A 113 -0.45 -19.54 -9.35
N GLY A 114 0.78 -19.61 -8.83
CA GLY A 114 1.93 -18.97 -9.47
C GLY A 114 3.15 -18.83 -8.58
N PRO A 115 4.12 -17.97 -8.91
CA PRO A 115 5.27 -17.76 -8.04
C PRO A 115 4.85 -17.23 -6.66
N GLN A 116 5.70 -17.47 -5.65
CA GLN A 116 5.55 -16.82 -4.36
C GLN A 116 5.81 -15.31 -4.50
N LEU A 117 4.85 -14.49 -4.07
CA LEU A 117 4.82 -13.04 -4.33
C LEU A 117 5.51 -12.19 -3.26
N TYR A 118 6.19 -12.84 -2.30
CA TYR A 118 6.82 -12.19 -1.18
C TYR A 118 8.09 -12.92 -0.76
N PHE A 119 8.91 -12.24 0.05
CA PHE A 119 10.06 -12.80 0.75
C PHE A 119 9.96 -12.46 2.24
N GLY A 120 10.86 -13.03 3.04
CA GLY A 120 10.79 -12.92 4.50
C GLY A 120 9.89 -13.99 5.12
N THR A 121 9.48 -13.76 6.37
CA THR A 121 8.62 -14.68 7.12
C THR A 121 7.16 -14.33 6.94
N GLU A 122 6.24 -15.28 7.15
CA GLU A 122 4.79 -15.04 7.10
C GLU A 122 4.30 -13.99 8.12
N ALA A 123 5.04 -13.73 9.20
CA ALA A 123 4.73 -12.69 10.18
C ALA A 123 5.23 -11.28 9.79
N GLU A 124 6.23 -11.20 8.90
CA GLU A 124 6.85 -9.96 8.43
C GLU A 124 7.15 -10.07 6.92
N PRO A 125 6.10 -10.20 6.08
CA PRO A 125 6.29 -10.43 4.65
C PRO A 125 6.68 -9.13 3.94
N LYS A 126 7.48 -9.27 2.89
CA LYS A 126 7.82 -8.16 1.98
C LYS A 126 7.48 -8.55 0.55
N PHE A 127 6.66 -7.74 -0.10
CA PHE A 127 6.19 -8.05 -1.46
C PHE A 127 7.29 -7.90 -2.50
N GLN A 128 7.26 -8.78 -3.50
CA GLN A 128 8.04 -8.64 -4.72
C GLN A 128 7.28 -7.72 -5.68
N THR A 129 7.93 -6.67 -6.17
CA THR A 129 7.36 -5.79 -7.20
C THR A 129 7.68 -6.32 -8.59
N GLY A 130 6.77 -6.16 -9.55
CA GLY A 130 6.95 -6.61 -10.93
C GLY A 130 5.65 -7.11 -11.55
N SER A 131 5.79 -7.75 -12.71
CA SER A 131 4.69 -8.48 -13.36
C SER A 131 4.90 -9.97 -13.19
N PHE A 132 3.84 -10.67 -12.79
CA PHE A 132 3.84 -12.09 -12.48
C PHE A 132 2.80 -12.79 -13.34
N ASN A 133 3.20 -13.92 -13.92
CA ASN A 133 2.30 -14.81 -14.62
C ASN A 133 1.70 -15.77 -13.59
N LEU A 134 0.39 -15.70 -13.44
CA LEU A 134 -0.42 -16.57 -12.59
C LEU A 134 -1.31 -17.45 -13.47
N THR A 135 -1.96 -18.42 -12.86
CA THR A 135 -2.96 -19.28 -13.48
C THR A 135 -4.17 -19.34 -12.57
N ASP A 136 -5.36 -19.11 -13.12
CA ASP A 136 -6.61 -19.34 -12.38
C ASP A 136 -6.69 -20.81 -11.97
N PHE A 137 -6.84 -21.06 -10.66
CA PHE A 137 -6.85 -22.40 -10.08
C PHE A 137 -8.00 -23.26 -10.61
N PHE A 138 -9.15 -22.66 -10.87
CA PHE A 138 -10.35 -23.40 -11.27
C PHE A 138 -10.44 -23.58 -12.78
N SER A 139 -10.06 -22.55 -13.55
CA SER A 139 -10.20 -22.57 -15.01
C SER A 139 -8.92 -22.96 -15.75
N GLY A 140 -7.75 -22.88 -15.10
CA GLY A 140 -6.45 -23.04 -15.74
C GLY A 140 -6.08 -21.88 -16.67
N SER A 141 -6.86 -20.80 -16.67
CA SER A 141 -6.64 -19.66 -17.58
C SER A 141 -5.43 -18.83 -17.16
N PRO A 142 -4.68 -18.27 -18.12
CA PRO A 142 -3.55 -17.40 -17.81
C PRO A 142 -4.04 -16.08 -17.19
N ILE A 143 -3.41 -15.68 -16.09
CA ILE A 143 -3.69 -14.45 -15.35
C ILE A 143 -2.39 -13.65 -15.23
N SER A 144 -2.48 -12.33 -15.32
CA SER A 144 -1.38 -11.41 -15.09
C SER A 144 -1.63 -10.63 -13.81
N LEU A 145 -0.66 -10.66 -12.88
CA LEU A 145 -0.63 -9.80 -11.72
C LEU A 145 0.48 -8.77 -11.90
N THR A 146 0.19 -7.50 -11.68
CA THR A 146 1.21 -6.44 -11.58
C THR A 146 1.20 -5.86 -10.17
N ILE A 147 2.38 -5.81 -9.55
CA ILE A 147 2.65 -5.18 -8.27
C ILE A 147 3.61 -4.03 -8.51
N SER A 148 3.15 -2.79 -8.30
CA SER A 148 3.93 -1.58 -8.58
C SER A 148 3.91 -0.61 -7.41
N THR A 149 4.98 0.14 -7.21
CA THR A 149 5.00 1.21 -6.21
C THR A 149 4.09 2.35 -6.67
N VAL A 150 3.19 2.80 -5.80
CA VAL A 150 2.44 4.03 -6.04
C VAL A 150 3.43 5.19 -5.90
N SER A 151 3.72 5.90 -7.00
CA SER A 151 4.61 7.05 -6.94
C SER A 151 3.99 8.11 -6.02
N ALA A 152 4.72 8.50 -4.97
CA ALA A 152 4.35 9.66 -4.20
C ALA A 152 4.24 10.85 -5.16
N ILE A 153 3.06 11.46 -5.24
CA ILE A 153 2.87 12.69 -5.98
C ILE A 153 3.81 13.73 -5.33
N PRO A 154 4.77 14.33 -6.06
CA PRO A 154 5.70 15.29 -5.48
C PRO A 154 4.91 16.37 -4.75
N GLU A 155 5.04 16.37 -3.42
CA GLU A 155 3.96 16.80 -2.54
C GLU A 155 3.53 18.25 -2.80
N PRO A 156 2.23 18.57 -2.59
CA PRO A 156 1.75 19.96 -2.51
C PRO A 156 2.55 20.81 -1.52
N ALA A 157 3.18 20.20 -0.52
CA ALA A 157 4.09 20.84 0.41
C ALA A 157 5.32 21.45 -0.27
N SER A 158 5.86 20.83 -1.32
CA SER A 158 6.97 21.40 -2.11
C SER A 158 6.55 22.70 -2.79
N TRP A 159 5.32 22.73 -3.31
CA TRP A 159 4.73 23.91 -3.92
C TRP A 159 4.44 24.98 -2.87
N ALA A 160 3.91 24.58 -1.72
CA ALA A 160 3.64 25.48 -0.60
C ALA A 160 4.93 26.10 -0.04
N MET A 161 6.01 25.34 0.09
CA MET A 161 7.31 25.84 0.54
C MET A 161 7.95 26.77 -0.49
N MET A 162 7.83 26.47 -1.79
CA MET A 162 8.27 27.36 -2.86
C MET A 162 7.48 28.69 -2.82
N LEU A 163 6.16 28.61 -2.72
CA LEU A 163 5.29 29.79 -2.63
C LEU A 163 5.52 30.60 -1.34
N ALA A 164 5.76 29.92 -0.20
CA ALA A 164 6.12 30.57 1.05
C ALA A 164 7.47 31.29 0.94
N GLY A 165 8.46 30.67 0.30
CA GLY A 165 9.74 31.30 -0.02
C GLY A 165 9.58 32.57 -0.86
N PHE A 166 8.79 32.50 -1.94
CA PHE A 166 8.48 33.66 -2.77
C PHE A 166 7.69 34.74 -2.02
N ALA A 167 6.71 34.36 -1.20
CA ALA A 167 5.93 35.28 -0.39
C ALA A 167 6.81 36.01 0.66
N MET A 168 7.76 35.32 1.28
CA MET A 168 8.71 35.93 2.21
C MET A 168 9.62 36.95 1.52
N ILE A 169 10.20 36.59 0.37
CA ILE A 169 11.06 37.50 -0.41
C ILE A 169 10.26 38.72 -0.90
N GLY A 170 9.06 38.50 -1.45
CA GLY A 170 8.16 39.57 -1.89
C GLY A 170 7.68 40.47 -0.75
N GLY A 171 7.38 39.88 0.41
CA GLY A 171 6.98 40.61 1.62
C GLY A 171 8.10 41.50 2.16
N ALA A 172 9.32 40.95 2.27
CA ALA A 172 10.49 41.67 2.77
C ALA A 172 10.88 42.86 1.87
N THR A 173 10.81 42.68 0.55
CA THR A 173 11.08 43.76 -0.42
C THR A 173 10.04 44.87 -0.35
N ARG A 174 8.75 44.53 -0.19
CA ARG A 174 7.67 45.52 -0.03
C ARG A 174 7.79 46.29 1.29
N HIS A 175 8.17 45.62 2.38
CA HIS A 175 8.31 46.27 3.69
C HIS A 175 9.43 47.33 3.69
N ARG A 176 10.58 47.04 3.08
CA ARG A 176 11.73 47.98 3.00
C ARG A 176 11.40 49.28 2.27
N ARG A 177 10.55 49.24 1.24
CA ARG A 177 10.20 50.44 0.44
C ARG A 177 9.30 51.44 1.16
N ARG A 178 8.74 51.11 2.33
CA ARG A 178 7.84 52.02 3.07
C ARG A 178 8.54 53.08 3.94
N LYS A 179 9.88 53.14 3.95
CA LYS A 179 10.63 54.18 4.66
C LYS A 179 11.12 55.28 3.71
N ALA A 180 10.24 56.22 3.38
CA ALA A 180 10.62 57.54 2.86
C ALA A 180 9.48 58.53 3.17
N THR A 181 9.33 58.89 4.45
CA THR A 181 8.56 60.08 4.82
C THR A 181 9.51 61.27 4.68
N VAL A 182 9.40 61.99 3.57
CA VAL A 182 10.07 63.28 3.40
C VAL A 182 9.20 64.32 4.12
N ALA A 183 9.69 64.84 5.25
CA ALA A 183 9.11 66.01 5.89
C ALA A 183 9.82 67.25 5.32
N TYR A 184 9.05 68.16 4.71
CA TYR A 184 9.55 69.46 4.26
C TYR A 184 9.37 70.48 5.38
N ALA A 185 10.39 71.32 5.61
CA ALA A 185 10.38 72.46 6.54
C ALA A 185 10.59 73.76 5.75
#